data_AF-A0A6A3MUH7-F1
#
_entry.id   AF-A0A6A3MUH7-F1
#
_cell.length_a   1.000
_cell.length_b   1.000
_cell.length_c   1.000
_cell.angle_alpha   90.00
_cell.angle_beta   90.00
_cell.angle_gamma   90.00
#
_symmetry.space_group_name_H-M   'P 1'
#
loop_
_entity.id
_entity.type
_entity.pdbx_description
1 polymer ?
#
loop_
_entity_poly.entity_id
_entity_poly.type
_entity_poly.pdbx_seq_one_letter_code
_entity_poly.pdbx_strand_id
1 'polypeptide(L)'
;MQLFCFADDCTGLLRDLRGTQRLLNLVDQFCQASVMELNKNKTVVLPFRPWGSDTDSIRESLQELGLSVVGNDDSTKRLGIYYGPKLTDTVRLDHLLADMQTR
;
A
#
# COMPACT_ATOMS: atom_id res chain seq x y z
N MET A 1 -5.79 -11.78 -7.29
CA MET A 1 -5.71 -10.31 -7.24
C MET A 1 -7.12 -9.80 -7.07
N GLN A 2 -7.36 -8.96 -6.09
CA GLN A 2 -8.63 -8.23 -5.93
C GLN A 2 -8.32 -6.74 -6.07
N LEU A 3 -9.25 -5.98 -6.66
CA LEU A 3 -9.13 -4.53 -6.84
C LEU A 3 -10.43 -3.89 -6.37
N PHE A 4 -10.31 -2.90 -5.49
CA PHE A 4 -11.41 -2.09 -4.99
C PHE A 4 -11.19 -0.65 -5.46
N CYS A 5 -12.19 -0.06 -6.11
CA CYS A 5 -12.12 1.32 -6.61
C CYS A 5 -13.26 2.14 -6.02
N PHE A 6 -12.95 3.29 -5.43
CA PHE A 6 -13.90 4.23 -4.86
C PHE A 6 -13.55 5.64 -5.32
N ALA A 7 -14.39 6.22 -6.20
CA ALA A 7 -14.14 7.53 -6.81
C ALA A 7 -12.74 7.63 -7.45
N ASP A 8 -11.80 8.30 -6.78
CA ASP A 8 -10.42 8.51 -7.19
C ASP A 8 -9.40 7.54 -6.56
N ASP A 9 -9.81 6.76 -5.55
CA ASP A 9 -8.94 5.82 -4.83
C ASP A 9 -9.07 4.39 -5.34
N CYS A 10 -7.93 3.75 -5.61
CA CYS A 10 -7.83 2.33 -5.96
C CYS A 10 -6.99 1.57 -4.92
N THR A 11 -7.51 0.46 -4.40
CA THR A 11 -6.78 -0.44 -3.50
C THR A 11 -6.73 -1.84 -4.10
N GLY A 12 -5.52 -2.33 -4.37
CA GLY A 12 -5.30 -3.69 -4.84
C GLY A 12 -4.78 -4.63 -3.75
N LEU A 13 -5.33 -5.84 -3.70
CA LEU A 13 -4.86 -6.92 -2.84
C LEU A 13 -4.15 -7.99 -3.69
N LEU A 14 -2.87 -8.18 -3.43
CA LEU A 14 -2.00 -9.10 -4.16
C LEU A 14 -1.53 -10.24 -3.25
N ARG A 15 -1.51 -11.46 -3.80
CA ARG A 15 -0.85 -12.61 -3.15
C ARG A 15 0.67 -12.52 -3.26
N ASP A 16 1.16 -11.87 -4.31
CA ASP A 16 2.58 -11.67 -4.60
C ASP A 16 2.78 -10.26 -5.16
N LEU A 17 3.70 -9.50 -4.56
CA LEU A 17 3.98 -8.11 -4.93
C LEU A 17 4.67 -7.97 -6.28
N ARG A 18 5.22 -9.05 -6.86
CA ARG A 18 5.68 -9.06 -8.26
C ARG A 18 4.56 -8.78 -9.26
N GLY A 19 3.30 -8.97 -8.84
CA GLY A 19 2.12 -8.60 -9.63
C GLY A 19 1.83 -7.10 -9.70
N THR A 20 2.57 -6.26 -8.96
CA THR A 20 2.26 -4.81 -8.82
C THR A 20 2.26 -4.09 -10.15
N GLN A 21 3.25 -4.33 -11.03
CA GLN A 21 3.28 -3.67 -12.34
C GLN A 21 2.02 -3.95 -13.16
N ARG A 22 1.53 -5.20 -13.14
CA ARG A 22 0.31 -5.58 -13.85
C ARG A 22 -0.91 -4.86 -13.26
N LEU A 23 -0.98 -4.75 -11.94
CA LEU A 23 -2.05 -4.01 -11.27
C LEU A 23 -2.02 -2.52 -11.64
N LEU A 24 -0.85 -1.88 -11.61
CA LEU A 24 -0.71 -0.47 -11.99
C LEU A 24 -1.14 -0.23 -13.44
N ASN A 25 -0.78 -1.12 -14.36
CA ASN A 25 -1.21 -1.00 -15.76
C ASN A 25 -2.74 -1.07 -15.90
N LEU A 26 -3.41 -1.91 -15.11
CA LEU A 26 -4.88 -2.01 -15.13
C LEU A 26 -5.54 -0.75 -14.55
N VAL A 27 -5.01 -0.23 -13.45
CA VAL A 27 -5.51 1.02 -12.85
C VAL A 27 -5.27 2.19 -13.80
N ASP A 28 -4.11 2.27 -14.43
CA ASP A 28 -3.80 3.31 -15.41
C ASP A 28 -4.75 3.25 -16.61
N GLN A 29 -5.02 2.07 -17.17
CA GLN A 29 -6.03 1.90 -18.23
C GLN A 29 -7.41 2.39 -17.81
N PHE A 30 -7.83 2.07 -16.58
CA PHE A 30 -9.10 2.55 -16.02
C PHE A 30 -9.12 4.08 -15.87
N CYS A 31 -8.03 4.67 -15.36
CA CYS A 31 -7.88 6.11 -15.22
C CYS A 31 -7.98 6.80 -16.59
N GLN A 32 -7.23 6.33 -17.58
CA GLN A 32 -7.25 6.89 -18.94
C GLN A 32 -8.64 6.81 -19.57
N ALA A 33 -9.34 5.67 -19.44
CA ALA A 33 -10.71 5.51 -19.93
C ALA A 33 -11.72 6.46 -19.24
N SER A 34 -11.39 6.94 -18.03
CA SER A 34 -12.21 7.83 -17.23
C SER A 34 -11.72 9.29 -17.27
N VAL A 35 -10.76 9.63 -18.14
CA VAL A 35 -10.14 10.97 -18.22
C VAL A 35 -9.47 11.39 -16.90
N MET A 36 -8.87 10.43 -16.21
CA MET A 36 -8.08 10.59 -14.98
C MET A 36 -6.63 10.15 -15.23
N GLU A 37 -5.73 10.51 -14.31
CA GLU A 37 -4.32 10.11 -14.34
C GLU A 37 -3.94 9.37 -13.05
N LEU A 38 -3.18 8.27 -13.18
CA LEU A 38 -2.64 7.55 -12.04
C LEU A 38 -1.45 8.30 -11.42
N ASN A 39 -1.62 8.78 -10.18
CA ASN A 39 -0.53 9.39 -9.43
C ASN A 39 0.33 8.35 -8.70
N LYS A 40 1.40 7.89 -9.36
CA LYS A 40 2.35 6.91 -8.79
C LYS A 40 3.04 7.37 -7.51
N ASN A 41 3.34 8.66 -7.39
CA ASN A 41 4.00 9.23 -6.21
C ASN A 41 3.12 9.13 -4.94
N LYS A 42 1.79 9.10 -5.11
CA LYS A 42 0.84 8.86 -4.01
C LYS A 42 0.52 7.38 -3.80
N THR A 43 1.03 6.50 -4.65
CA THR A 43 0.77 5.05 -4.55
C THR A 43 1.65 4.44 -3.47
N VAL A 44 1.02 3.83 -2.47
CA VAL A 44 1.71 3.20 -1.34
C VAL A 44 1.57 1.68 -1.41
N VAL A 45 2.68 0.97 -1.33
CA VAL A 45 2.74 -0.49 -1.22
C VAL A 45 3.01 -0.89 0.23
N LEU A 46 2.09 -1.65 0.79
CA LEU A 46 2.18 -2.21 2.14
C LEU A 46 2.36 -3.73 2.04
N PRO A 47 3.49 -4.30 2.48
CA PRO A 47 3.61 -5.75 2.59
C PRO A 47 2.95 -6.24 3.89
N PHE A 48 2.31 -7.41 3.84
CA PHE A 48 1.73 -8.05 5.04
C PHE A 48 2.75 -8.85 5.87
N ARG A 49 3.99 -8.93 5.40
CA ARG A 49 5.10 -9.57 6.10
C ARG A 49 6.32 -8.65 6.04
N PRO A 50 7.20 -8.69 7.05
CA PRO A 50 8.47 -7.99 6.96
C PRO A 50 9.26 -8.41 5.72
N TRP A 51 9.92 -7.44 5.10
CA TRP A 51 10.97 -7.65 4.12
C TRP A 51 12.12 -8.44 4.75
N GLY A 52 12.56 -9.47 4.04
CA GLY A 52 13.80 -10.21 4.28
C GLY A 52 14.69 -10.19 3.04
N SER A 53 15.88 -10.79 3.15
CA SER A 53 16.89 -10.82 2.09
C SER A 53 16.41 -11.47 0.79
N ASP A 54 15.43 -12.38 0.86
CA ASP A 54 14.79 -13.03 -0.28
C ASP A 54 13.77 -12.12 -1.01
N THR A 55 13.40 -10.99 -0.39
CA THR A 55 12.39 -10.06 -0.90
C THR A 55 12.91 -8.63 -1.12
N ASP A 56 14.17 -8.36 -0.77
CA ASP A 56 14.79 -7.04 -0.94
C ASP A 56 14.80 -6.59 -2.41
N SER A 57 15.10 -7.50 -3.33
CA SER A 57 15.03 -7.20 -4.78
C SER A 57 13.62 -6.82 -5.24
N ILE A 58 12.58 -7.42 -4.63
CA ILE A 58 11.18 -7.05 -4.92
C ILE A 58 10.92 -5.64 -4.39
N ARG A 59 11.37 -5.32 -3.17
CA ARG A 59 11.23 -3.97 -2.60
C ARG A 59 11.91 -2.91 -3.46
N GLU A 60 13.14 -3.14 -3.87
CA GLU A 60 13.91 -2.24 -4.74
C GLU A 60 13.19 -2.00 -6.07
N SER A 61 12.77 -3.09 -6.74
CA SER A 61 12.04 -2.95 -8.02
C SER A 61 10.74 -2.15 -7.88
N LEU A 62 10.03 -2.24 -6.75
CA LEU A 62 8.84 -1.43 -6.51
C LEU A 62 9.17 0.05 -6.29
N GLN A 63 10.31 0.37 -5.67
CA GLN A 63 10.77 1.74 -5.48
C GLN A 63 11.21 2.35 -6.81
N GLU A 64 11.88 1.58 -7.68
CA GLU A 64 12.26 1.99 -9.05
C GLU A 64 11.04 2.33 -9.92
N LEU A 65 9.87 1.75 -9.64
CA LEU A 65 8.60 2.11 -10.27
C LEU A 65 8.03 3.46 -9.80
N GLY A 66 8.70 4.13 -8.86
CA GLY A 66 8.30 5.42 -8.29
C GLY A 66 7.23 5.30 -7.19
N LEU A 67 7.09 4.12 -6.57
CA LEU A 67 6.08 3.86 -5.53
C LEU A 67 6.66 4.12 -4.14
N SER A 68 5.80 4.56 -3.22
CA SER A 68 6.15 4.59 -1.79
C SER A 68 6.00 3.19 -1.20
N VAL A 69 7.11 2.57 -0.81
CA VAL A 69 7.11 1.20 -0.26
C VAL A 69 7.38 1.26 1.25
N VAL A 70 6.43 0.78 2.05
CA VAL A 70 6.51 0.81 3.51
C VAL A 70 7.64 -0.10 3.99
N GLY A 71 8.59 0.45 4.75
CA GLY A 71 9.69 -0.29 5.37
C GLY A 71 9.21 -1.16 6.54
N ASN A 72 10.13 -1.98 7.05
CA ASN A 72 9.82 -2.93 8.13
C ASN A 72 9.42 -2.26 9.44
N ASP A 73 10.06 -1.14 9.75
CA ASP A 73 9.86 -0.38 10.98
C ASP A 73 8.98 0.86 10.75
N ASP A 74 8.51 1.05 9.51
CA ASP A 74 7.58 2.10 9.13
C ASP A 74 6.13 1.64 9.29
N SER A 75 5.23 2.62 9.26
CA SER A 75 3.80 2.36 9.20
C SER A 75 3.08 3.34 8.28
N THR A 76 1.91 2.94 7.81
CA THR A 76 0.99 3.77 7.03
C THR A 76 -0.42 3.67 7.61
N LYS A 77 -1.22 4.71 7.44
CA LYS A 77 -2.61 4.75 7.90
C LYS A 77 -3.54 4.49 6.72
N ARG A 78 -4.36 3.44 6.80
CA ARG A 78 -5.38 3.12 5.80
C ARG A 78 -6.73 2.95 6.49
N LEU A 79 -7.75 3.65 5.98
CA LEU A 79 -9.11 3.66 6.57
C LEU A 79 -9.13 3.97 8.08
N GLY A 80 -8.24 4.86 8.53
CA GLY A 80 -8.13 5.23 9.95
C GLY A 80 -7.30 4.27 10.81
N ILE A 81 -6.81 3.17 10.26
CA ILE A 81 -6.08 2.14 10.99
C ILE A 81 -4.61 2.14 10.58
N TYR A 82 -3.70 2.05 11.55
CA TYR A 82 -2.27 1.93 11.29
C TYR A 82 -1.89 0.50 10.91
N TYR A 83 -1.08 0.39 9.86
CA TYR A 83 -0.51 -0.85 9.38
C TYR A 83 0.99 -0.71 9.16
N GLY A 84 1.73 -1.74 9.51
CA GLY A 84 3.15 -1.85 9.23
C GLY A 84 3.57 -3.33 9.31
N PRO A 85 4.66 -3.72 8.66
CA PRO A 85 5.02 -5.13 8.53
C PRO A 85 5.37 -5.80 9.86
N LYS A 86 5.94 -5.03 10.80
CA LYS A 86 6.21 -5.45 12.18
C LYS A 86 5.23 -4.88 13.22
N LEU A 87 4.20 -4.15 12.78
CA LEU A 87 3.27 -3.51 13.71
C LEU A 87 2.40 -4.58 14.40
N THR A 88 2.52 -4.66 15.72
CA THR A 88 1.73 -5.61 16.52
C THR A 88 0.30 -5.12 16.71
N ASP A 89 -0.61 -6.04 17.01
CA ASP A 89 -2.01 -5.69 17.27
C ASP A 89 -2.17 -4.78 18.49
N THR A 90 -1.32 -4.93 19.51
CA THR A 90 -1.29 -4.05 20.69
C THR A 90 -0.96 -2.61 20.29
N VAL A 91 0.11 -2.39 19.52
CA VAL A 91 0.49 -1.03 19.09
C VAL A 91 -0.58 -0.44 18.18
N ARG A 92 -1.20 -1.25 17.31
CA ARG A 92 -2.33 -0.82 16.46
C ARG A 92 -3.53 -0.38 17.31
N LEU A 93 -3.85 -1.12 18.37
CA LEU A 93 -4.93 -0.79 19.30
C LEU A 93 -4.63 0.51 20.05
N ASP A 94 -3.41 0.68 20.56
CA ASP A 94 -3.00 1.88 21.28
C ASP A 94 -3.15 3.14 20.42
N HIS A 95 -2.71 3.07 19.16
CA HIS A 95 -2.91 4.18 18.21
C HIS A 95 -4.40 4.47 17.98
N LEU A 96 -5.24 3.45 17.86
CA LEU A 96 -6.68 3.62 17.65
C LEU A 96 -7.36 4.25 18.86
N LEU A 97 -6.99 3.85 20.07
CA LEU A 97 -7.51 4.44 21.31
C LEU A 97 -7.10 5.92 21.44
N ALA A 98 -5.85 6.26 21.14
CA ALA A 98 -5.38 7.64 21.15
C ALA A 98 -6.12 8.53 20.12
N ASP A 99 -6.33 8.02 18.90
CA ASP A 99 -7.10 8.70 17.86
C ASP A 99 -8.58 8.92 18.27
N MET A 100 -9.17 7.99 19.02
CA MET A 100 -10.55 8.13 19.50
C MET A 100 -10.69 9.15 20.64
N GLN A 101 -9.65 9.35 21.46
CA GLN A 101 -9.66 10.33 22.54
C GLN A 101 -9.45 11.77 22.07
N THR A 102 -8.89 11.95 20.87
CA THR A 102 -8.57 13.27 20.29
C THR A 102 -9.61 13.75 19.28
N ARG A 103 -10.70 12.99 19.11
CA ARG A 103 -11.89 13.34 18.33
C ARG A 103 -13.02 13.81 19.23
#